data_AF-T1CKE0-F1
#
_entry.id   AF-T1CKE0-F1
#
_cell.length_a   1.000
_cell.length_b   1.000
_cell.length_c   1.000
_cell.angle_alpha   90.00
_cell.angle_beta   90.00
_cell.angle_gamma   90.00
#
_symmetry.space_group_name_H-M   'P 1'
#
loop_
_entity.id
_entity.type
_entity.pdbx_description
1 polymer ?
#
loop_
_entity_poly.entity_id
_entity_poly.type
_entity_poly.pdbx_seq_one_letter_code
_entity_poly.pdbx_strand_id
1 'polypeptide(L)'
;MHALRALRMLRAAQRNPRMNLPDKLEDWLDYQQRQHMQPIALGLQRVRDVWRALGAPRPADCVISVGGTNGKGSTVAFLEAMLRARGLRVGAYTSPHLLRYNERVRIDARDAENTPCARPSCASSRRAVPRR
;
A
#
# COMPACT_ATOMS: atom_id res chain seq x y z
N MET A 1 8.04 15.02 -20.24
CA MET A 1 6.60 15.41 -20.27
C MET A 1 5.68 14.66 -19.29
N HIS A 2 6.03 13.47 -18.78
CA HIS A 2 5.13 12.72 -17.86
C HIS A 2 5.22 13.15 -16.38
N ALA A 3 6.40 13.57 -15.92
CA ALA A 3 6.60 14.08 -14.54
C ALA A 3 5.80 15.37 -14.24
N LEU A 4 5.66 16.26 -15.22
CA LEU A 4 4.87 17.50 -15.11
C LEU A 4 3.35 17.23 -15.04
N ARG A 5 2.86 16.12 -15.60
CA ARG A 5 1.45 15.70 -15.50
C ARG A 5 1.13 15.09 -14.12
N ALA A 6 2.04 14.29 -13.57
CA ALA A 6 1.91 13.73 -12.22
C ALA A 6 1.96 14.83 -11.15
N LEU A 7 2.87 15.80 -11.28
CA LEU A 7 2.92 16.98 -10.40
C LEU A 7 1.66 17.84 -10.51
N ARG A 8 1.03 17.93 -11.69
CA ARG A 8 -0.22 18.69 -11.89
C ARG A 8 -1.45 17.96 -11.32
N MET A 9 -1.46 16.62 -11.29
CA MET A 9 -2.49 15.83 -10.60
C MET A 9 -2.32 15.82 -9.08
N LEU A 10 -1.09 15.72 -8.56
CA LEU A 10 -0.80 15.90 -7.14
C LEU A 10 -1.15 17.33 -6.67
N ARG A 11 -0.84 18.35 -7.48
CA ARG A 11 -1.28 19.74 -7.22
C ARG A 11 -2.79 19.94 -7.37
N ALA A 12 -3.48 19.18 -8.22
CA ALA A 12 -4.93 19.23 -8.36
C ALA A 12 -5.66 18.55 -7.20
N ALA A 13 -5.14 17.42 -6.70
CA ALA A 13 -5.61 16.79 -5.47
C ALA A 13 -5.34 17.67 -4.23
N GLN A 14 -4.22 18.42 -4.22
CA GLN A 14 -3.89 19.43 -3.20
C GLN A 14 -4.66 20.76 -3.37
N ARG A 15 -5.37 20.98 -4.48
CA ARG A 15 -6.14 22.20 -4.77
C ARG A 15 -7.62 22.09 -4.45
N ASN A 16 -8.09 20.99 -3.86
CA ASN A 16 -9.46 20.89 -3.39
C ASN A 16 -9.54 21.33 -1.91
N PRO A 17 -10.00 22.56 -1.60
CA PRO A 17 -10.12 23.04 -0.22
C PRO A 17 -11.13 22.27 0.63
N ARG A 18 -11.79 21.23 0.09
CA ARG A 18 -12.70 20.32 0.81
C ARG A 18 -12.08 19.00 1.25
N MET A 19 -10.80 18.71 0.96
CA MET A 19 -10.14 17.50 1.48
C MET A 19 -9.28 17.81 2.70
N ASN A 20 -9.90 17.91 3.88
CA ASN A 20 -9.18 17.64 5.12
C ASN A 20 -8.91 16.14 5.16
N LEU A 21 -7.76 15.72 4.61
CA LEU A 21 -7.29 14.36 4.80
C LEU A 21 -6.99 14.19 6.30
N PRO A 22 -7.56 13.17 6.94
CA PRO A 22 -7.35 12.95 8.36
C PRO A 22 -5.87 12.79 8.72
N ASP A 23 -5.45 13.46 9.80
CA ASP A 23 -4.08 13.42 10.31
C ASP A 23 -3.78 12.13 11.10
N LYS A 24 -4.82 11.42 11.54
CA LYS A 24 -4.73 10.17 12.31
C LYS A 24 -5.21 8.97 11.50
N LEU A 25 -4.66 7.79 11.81
CA LEU A 25 -5.01 6.55 11.12
C LEU A 25 -6.49 6.21 11.32
N GLU A 26 -7.00 6.42 12.53
CA GLU A 26 -8.38 6.10 12.92
C GLU A 26 -9.37 6.91 12.08
N ASP A 27 -9.17 8.23 11.99
CA ASP A 27 -10.03 9.11 11.19
C ASP A 27 -9.99 8.74 9.69
N TRP A 28 -8.85 8.24 9.20
CA TRP A 28 -8.72 7.76 7.82
C TRP A 28 -9.47 6.44 7.59
N LEU A 29 -9.41 5.52 8.54
CA LEU A 29 -10.15 4.26 8.49
C LEU A 29 -11.67 4.53 8.53
N ASP A 30 -12.10 5.44 9.40
CA ASP A 30 -13.49 5.91 9.47
C ASP A 30 -13.96 6.51 8.13
N TYR A 31 -13.13 7.37 7.52
CA TYR A 31 -13.41 7.92 6.20
C TYR A 31 -13.59 6.81 5.14
N GLN A 32 -12.73 5.79 5.14
CA GLN A 32 -12.83 4.67 4.20
C GLN A 32 -14.10 3.85 4.40
N GLN A 33 -14.48 3.56 5.65
CA GLN A 33 -15.68 2.79 5.96
C GLN A 33 -16.96 3.52 5.53
N ARG A 34 -16.96 4.85 5.56
CA ARG A 34 -18.08 5.69 5.09
C ARG A 34 -18.19 5.77 3.57
N GLN A 35 -17.15 5.39 2.82
CA GLN A 35 -17.26 5.29 1.37
C GLN A 35 -18.18 4.12 1.04
N HIS A 36 -19.41 4.43 0.61
CA HIS A 36 -20.45 3.45 0.29
C HIS A 36 -19.88 2.27 -0.51
N MET A 37 -20.03 1.06 0.03
CA MET A 37 -19.88 -0.17 -0.73
C MET A 37 -20.92 -0.15 -1.84
N GLN A 38 -20.52 0.31 -3.02
CA GLN A 38 -21.18 -0.13 -4.25
C GLN A 38 -21.15 -1.67 -4.26
N PRO A 39 -22.16 -2.35 -4.83
CA PRO A 39 -22.10 -3.79 -5.09
C PRO A 39 -20.73 -4.13 -5.68
N ILE A 40 -20.12 -5.26 -5.28
CA ILE A 40 -18.74 -5.64 -5.66
C ILE A 40 -18.51 -5.31 -7.13
N ALA A 41 -17.88 -4.16 -7.38
CA ALA A 41 -17.67 -3.66 -8.72
C ALA A 41 -16.46 -4.42 -9.25
N LEU A 42 -16.73 -5.61 -9.79
CA LEU A 42 -15.74 -6.46 -10.42
C LEU A 42 -15.06 -5.68 -11.55
N GLY A 43 -13.73 -5.64 -11.53
CA GLY A 43 -12.94 -4.92 -12.51
C GLY A 43 -11.80 -4.14 -11.89
N LEU A 44 -10.68 -4.08 -12.62
CA LEU A 44 -9.45 -3.40 -12.16
C LEU A 44 -9.32 -1.97 -12.69
N GLN A 45 -10.29 -1.47 -13.47
CA GLN A 45 -10.13 -0.21 -14.21
C GLN A 45 -9.94 0.99 -13.28
N ARG A 46 -10.82 1.16 -12.28
CA ARG A 46 -10.76 2.28 -11.33
C ARG A 46 -9.43 2.33 -10.57
N VAL A 47 -8.99 1.20 -10.02
CA VAL A 47 -7.73 1.11 -9.27
C VAL A 47 -6.52 1.26 -10.20
N ARG A 48 -6.61 0.80 -11.46
CA ARG A 48 -5.57 0.96 -12.47
C ARG A 48 -5.38 2.42 -12.90
N ASP A 49 -6.46 3.17 -13.00
CA ASP A 49 -6.39 4.59 -13.34
C ASP A 49 -5.76 5.41 -12.21
N VAL A 50 -6.11 5.11 -10.95
CA VAL A 50 -5.43 5.68 -9.77
C VAL A 50 -3.95 5.31 -9.77
N TRP A 51 -3.61 4.04 -10.00
CA TRP A 51 -2.23 3.57 -10.06
C TRP A 51 -1.40 4.31 -11.12
N ARG A 52 -1.97 4.50 -12.32
CA ARG A 52 -1.35 5.26 -13.40
C ARG A 52 -1.17 6.73 -13.04
N ALA A 53 -2.16 7.34 -12.39
CA ALA A 53 -2.08 8.72 -11.92
C ALA A 53 -0.97 8.92 -10.86
N LEU A 54 -0.71 7.91 -10.03
CA LEU A 54 0.42 7.87 -9.08
C LEU A 54 1.78 7.63 -9.75
N GLY A 55 1.84 7.50 -11.08
CA GLY A 55 3.07 7.27 -11.84
C GLY A 55 3.42 5.79 -12.04
N ALA A 56 2.50 4.88 -11.71
CA ALA A 56 2.66 3.42 -11.81
C ALA A 56 3.98 2.89 -11.20
N PRO A 57 4.34 3.27 -9.95
CA PRO A 57 5.64 2.97 -9.38
C PRO A 57 5.83 1.47 -9.17
N ARG A 58 6.90 0.86 -9.69
CA ARG A 58 7.15 -0.56 -9.42
C ARG A 58 7.31 -0.81 -7.90
N PRO A 59 6.52 -1.70 -7.26
CA PRO A 59 6.55 -1.87 -5.81
C PRO A 59 7.80 -2.60 -5.31
N ALA A 60 8.35 -3.53 -6.10
CA ALA A 60 9.59 -4.26 -5.81
C ALA A 60 10.18 -4.86 -7.09
N ASP A 61 11.45 -5.28 -7.05
CA ASP A 61 12.10 -5.98 -8.15
C ASP A 61 11.46 -7.36 -8.43
N CYS A 62 10.98 -8.04 -7.38
CA CYS A 62 10.21 -9.28 -7.49
C CYS A 62 8.89 -9.14 -6.73
N VAL A 63 7.78 -9.56 -7.36
CA VAL A 63 6.43 -9.52 -6.78
C VAL A 63 5.82 -10.91 -6.87
N ILE A 64 5.46 -11.48 -5.73
CA ILE A 64 4.79 -12.77 -5.62
C ILE A 64 3.33 -12.52 -5.22
N SER A 65 2.38 -12.97 -6.06
CA SER A 65 0.94 -12.88 -5.77
C SER A 65 0.42 -14.25 -5.32
N VAL A 66 -0.15 -14.33 -4.13
CA VAL A 66 -0.66 -15.58 -3.54
C VAL A 66 -2.19 -15.60 -3.60
N GLY A 67 -2.74 -16.42 -4.50
CA GLY A 67 -4.18 -16.67 -4.64
C GLY A 67 -4.63 -17.97 -3.95
N GLY A 68 -5.94 -18.19 -3.89
CA GLY A 68 -6.55 -19.43 -3.37
C GLY A 68 -7.60 -19.20 -2.28
N THR A 69 -8.30 -20.26 -1.87
CA THR A 69 -9.36 -20.18 -0.84
C THR A 69 -8.77 -20.10 0.55
N ASN A 70 -7.83 -20.99 0.88
CA ASN A 70 -7.21 -21.12 2.20
C ASN A 70 -5.67 -21.00 2.12
N GLY A 71 -5.01 -20.82 3.27
CA GLY A 71 -3.54 -20.89 3.37
C GLY A 71 -2.74 -19.71 2.80
N LYS A 72 -3.39 -18.70 2.21
CA LYS A 72 -2.71 -17.52 1.65
C LYS A 72 -1.84 -16.78 2.68
N GLY A 73 -2.41 -16.51 3.86
CA GLY A 73 -1.70 -15.82 4.94
C GLY A 73 -0.47 -16.60 5.41
N SER A 74 -0.64 -17.90 5.68
CA SER A 74 0.46 -18.78 6.08
C SER A 74 1.53 -18.89 5.00
N THR A 75 1.14 -18.96 3.72
CA THR A 75 2.07 -19.00 2.59
C THR A 75 2.89 -17.71 2.50
N VAL A 76 2.25 -16.54 2.65
CA VAL A 76 2.96 -15.25 2.68
C VAL A 76 3.92 -15.18 3.86
N ALA A 77 3.53 -15.66 5.04
CA ALA A 77 4.40 -15.69 6.23
C ALA A 77 5.62 -16.61 6.03
N PHE A 78 5.43 -17.79 5.42
CA PHE A 78 6.52 -18.70 5.08
C PHE A 78 7.49 -18.06 4.07
N LEU A 79 6.95 -17.46 3.01
CA LEU A 79 7.77 -16.75 2.01
C LEU A 79 8.55 -15.59 2.64
N GLU A 80 7.92 -14.77 3.49
CA GLU A 80 8.59 -13.68 4.20
C GLU A 80 9.75 -14.21 5.04
N ALA A 81 9.53 -15.25 5.84
CA ALA A 81 10.57 -15.84 6.68
C ALA A 81 11.74 -16.40 5.85
N MET A 82 11.46 -17.16 4.79
CA MET A 82 12.48 -17.78 3.94
C MET A 82 13.32 -16.74 3.19
N LEU A 83 12.69 -15.72 2.61
CA LEU A 83 13.39 -14.68 1.86
C LEU A 83 14.22 -13.79 2.78
N ARG A 84 13.71 -13.46 3.97
CA ARG A 84 14.47 -12.73 4.99
C ARG A 84 15.66 -13.54 5.52
N ALA A 85 15.50 -14.85 5.71
CA ALA A 85 16.60 -15.73 6.10
C ALA A 85 17.74 -15.74 5.05
N ARG A 86 17.43 -15.44 3.79
CA ARG A 86 18.42 -15.22 2.72
C ARG A 86 19.01 -13.80 2.67
N GLY A 87 18.69 -12.96 3.65
CA GLY A 87 19.17 -11.57 3.73
C GLY A 87 18.48 -10.60 2.77
N LEU A 88 17.35 -10.99 2.17
CA LEU A 88 16.56 -10.10 1.32
C LEU A 88 15.69 -9.18 2.18
N ARG A 89 15.51 -7.95 1.70
CA ARG A 89 14.50 -7.03 2.21
C ARG A 89 13.14 -7.42 1.64
N VAL A 90 12.16 -7.66 2.51
CA VAL A 90 10.86 -8.22 2.10
C VAL A 90 9.72 -7.35 2.59
N GLY A 91 8.77 -7.09 1.71
CA GLY A 91 7.47 -6.54 2.07
C GLY A 91 6.38 -7.61 1.94
N ALA A 92 5.44 -7.63 2.87
CA ALA A 92 4.30 -8.53 2.87
C ALA A 92 2.99 -7.74 2.99
N TYR A 93 1.98 -8.17 2.24
CA TYR A 93 0.61 -7.65 2.32
C TYR A 93 -0.37 -8.80 2.55
N THR A 94 -1.19 -8.69 3.58
CA THR A 94 -2.19 -9.70 3.96
C THR A 94 -3.52 -9.05 4.37
N SER A 95 -4.62 -9.80 4.26
CA SER A 95 -5.94 -9.40 4.72
C SER A 95 -6.80 -10.62 5.04
N PRO A 96 -7.74 -10.55 6.02
CA PRO A 96 -7.98 -9.43 6.94
C PRO A 96 -6.86 -9.28 7.99
N HIS A 97 -6.99 -8.29 8.87
CA HIS A 97 -6.16 -8.16 10.09
C HIS A 97 -6.89 -8.80 11.28
N LEU A 98 -6.17 -9.12 12.37
CA LEU A 98 -6.77 -9.68 13.58
C LEU A 98 -7.04 -8.61 14.65
N LEU A 99 -6.03 -7.82 15.03
CA LEU A 99 -6.18 -6.81 16.10
C LEU A 99 -5.99 -5.38 15.59
N ARG A 100 -4.98 -5.15 14.73
CA ARG A 100 -4.58 -3.83 14.25
C ARG A 100 -4.51 -3.79 12.74
N TYR A 101 -5.00 -2.71 12.14
CA TYR A 101 -4.97 -2.53 10.68
C TYR A 101 -3.56 -2.65 10.09
N ASN A 102 -2.56 -2.20 10.85
CA ASN A 102 -1.15 -2.18 10.49
C ASN A 102 -0.57 -3.58 10.20
N GLU A 103 -1.16 -4.64 10.75
CA GLU A 103 -0.77 -6.03 10.48
C GLU A 103 -0.85 -6.38 8.98
N ARG A 104 -1.69 -5.66 8.22
CA ARG A 104 -1.88 -5.88 6.78
C ARG A 104 -0.67 -5.51 5.95
N VAL A 105 0.22 -4.64 6.43
CA VAL A 105 1.39 -4.17 5.69
C VAL A 105 2.62 -4.33 6.57
N ARG A 106 3.53 -5.21 6.15
CA ARG A 106 4.77 -5.48 6.88
C ARG A 106 5.98 -5.25 6.00
N ILE A 107 7.03 -4.69 6.59
CA ILE A 107 8.35 -4.55 5.96
C ILE A 107 9.37 -5.15 6.93
N ASP A 108 10.16 -6.11 6.45
CA ASP A 108 11.16 -6.82 7.25
C ASP A 108 10.58 -7.43 8.54
N ALA A 109 9.39 -8.03 8.44
CA ALA A 109 8.60 -8.58 9.54
C ALA A 109 8.19 -7.59 10.64
N ARG A 110 8.13 -6.30 10.32
CA ARG A 110 7.59 -5.25 11.20
C ARG A 110 6.32 -4.65 10.60
N ASP A 111 5.28 -4.53 11.40
CA ASP A 111 4.03 -3.87 11.02
C ASP A 111 4.30 -2.40 10.67
N ALA A 112 3.51 -1.84 9.76
CA ALA A 112 3.58 -0.42 9.42
C ALA A 112 3.28 0.49 10.63
N GLU A 113 3.82 1.70 10.65
CA GLU A 113 3.55 2.69 11.71
C GLU A 113 2.17 3.34 11.52
N ASN A 114 1.61 3.93 12.58
CA ASN A 114 0.28 4.60 12.57
C ASN A 114 0.25 5.94 11.79
N THR A 115 1.21 6.17 10.90
CA THR A 115 1.19 7.33 10.02
C THR A 115 0.20 7.07 8.89
N PRO A 116 -0.75 7.98 8.61
CA PRO A 116 -1.67 7.80 7.50
C PRO A 116 -0.93 7.63 6.17
N CYS A 117 -1.25 6.55 5.45
CA CYS A 117 -0.68 6.26 4.13
C CYS A 117 -1.01 7.33 3.07
N ALA A 118 -1.92 8.26 3.38
CA ALA A 118 -2.32 9.37 2.51
C ALA A 118 -1.21 10.41 2.27
N ARG A 119 -0.14 10.43 3.09
CA ARG A 119 1.01 11.32 2.85
C ARG A 119 2.05 10.62 1.97
N PRO A 120 2.47 11.24 0.85
CA PRO A 120 3.48 10.66 -0.06
C PRO A 120 4.86 10.45 0.62
N SER A 121 5.09 11.02 1.79
CA SER A 121 6.31 10.78 2.60
C SER A 121 6.40 9.37 3.20
N CYS A 122 5.29 8.62 3.34
CA CYS A 122 5.35 7.27 3.92
C CYS A 122 6.06 6.26 3.00
N ALA A 123 6.15 6.54 1.69
CA ALA A 123 6.85 5.71 0.71
C ALA A 123 8.39 5.85 0.75
N SER A 124 8.94 6.67 1.67
CA SER A 124 10.36 7.01 1.72
C SER A 124 11.20 6.17 2.68
N SER A 125 10.73 5.01 3.17
CA SER A 125 11.63 4.02 3.78
C SER A 125 12.53 3.35 2.73
N ARG A 126 13.09 4.12 1.79
CA ARG A 126 14.18 3.73 0.91
C ARG A 126 15.49 3.77 1.70
N ARG A 127 15.63 2.91 2.71
CA ARG A 127 16.99 2.48 3.07
C ARG A 127 17.41 1.58 1.91
N ALA A 128 18.20 2.15 1.00
CA ALA A 128 18.75 1.47 -0.15
C ALA A 128 19.48 0.22 0.34
N VAL A 129 19.04 -0.96 -0.11
CA VAL A 129 19.84 -2.17 0.03
C VAL A 129 20.96 -2.02 -1.01
N PRO A 130 22.24 -2.11 -0.62
CA PRO A 130 23.32 -2.10 -1.59
C PRO A 130 23.08 -3.27 -2.55
N ARG A 131 23.00 -2.95 -3.84
CA ARG A 131 23.04 -3.96 -4.89
C ARG A 131 24.41 -4.62 -4.78
N ARG A 132 24.43 -5.92 -4.44
CA ARG A 132 25.59 -6.76 -4.72
C ARG A 132 25.62 -7.06 -6.22
#